data_AF-A0A257UID3-F1
#
_entry.id   AF-A0A257UID3-F1
#
_cell.length_a   1.000
_cell.length_b   1.000
_cell.length_c   1.000
_cell.angle_alpha   90.00
_cell.angle_beta   90.00
_cell.angle_gamma   90.00
#
_symmetry.space_group_name_H-M   'P 1'
#
loop_
_entity.id
_entity.type
_entity.pdbx_description
1 polymer ?
#
loop_
_entity_poly.entity_id
_entity_poly.type
_entity_poly.pdbx_seq_one_letter_code
_entity_poly.pdbx_strand_id
1 'polypeptide(L)'
;MASSLATRPLVRWDGFTLWIDLDMVELVVNRELLRRAPLLRRLEISGAGDELELHLEAAWQGLPARVSAKVRELRLHRRVFGCRVEGLRGPLGIPLPLMLVGAIVRRLGQGMVRFDPEDHIVLVELRRFLPEGLEVRVKDVRCQGRWLCVELAGGSVAAVLAGVAGGAN
;
A
#
# COMPACT_ATOMS: atom_id res chain seq x y z
N MET A 1 4.27 25.56 3.73
CA MET A 1 4.36 24.35 2.87
C MET A 1 3.04 23.57 2.75
N ALA A 2 2.00 23.80 3.58
CA ALA A 2 0.71 23.09 3.49
C ALA A 2 -0.17 23.44 2.27
N SER A 3 0.01 24.63 1.68
CA SER A 3 -0.86 25.16 0.61
C SER A 3 -0.73 24.42 -0.73
N SER A 4 0.44 23.84 -1.04
CA SER A 4 0.68 23.15 -2.32
C SER A 4 0.17 21.70 -2.35
N LEU A 5 -0.12 21.08 -1.21
CA LEU A 5 -0.65 19.71 -1.15
C LEU A 5 -2.15 19.66 -1.49
N ALA A 6 -2.90 20.73 -1.22
CA ALA A 6 -4.36 20.75 -1.43
C ALA A 6 -4.76 20.67 -2.91
N THR A 7 -3.88 21.07 -3.83
CA THR A 7 -4.12 21.09 -5.28
C THR A 7 -3.34 20.00 -6.02
N ARG A 8 -2.50 19.22 -5.32
CA ARG A 8 -1.69 18.16 -5.90
C ARG A 8 -2.55 16.90 -6.03
N PRO A 9 -2.71 16.33 -7.24
CA PRO A 9 -3.51 15.13 -7.41
C PRO A 9 -2.82 13.93 -6.75
N LEU A 10 -3.59 13.12 -5.99
CA LEU A 10 -3.12 11.85 -5.40
C LEU A 10 -2.61 10.89 -6.49
N VAL A 11 -3.27 10.91 -7.65
CA VAL A 11 -2.95 10.06 -8.77
C VAL A 11 -2.95 10.89 -10.05
N ARG A 12 -1.92 10.73 -10.87
CA ARG A 12 -1.90 11.18 -12.27
C ARG A 12 -1.84 9.96 -13.17
N TRP A 13 -2.37 10.09 -14.36
CA TRP A 13 -2.35 9.04 -15.36
C TRP A 13 -1.77 9.63 -16.65
N ASP A 14 -0.82 8.92 -17.25
CA ASP A 14 -0.37 9.17 -18.62
C ASP A 14 -0.21 7.84 -19.38
N GLY A 15 -0.92 7.68 -20.51
CA GLY A 15 -0.86 6.46 -21.32
C GLY A 15 -1.28 5.19 -20.59
N PHE A 16 -0.34 4.32 -20.24
CA PHE A 16 -0.55 3.13 -19.40
C PHE A 16 0.19 3.26 -18.06
N THR A 17 0.64 4.44 -17.68
CA THR A 17 1.43 4.66 -16.48
C THR A 17 0.62 5.46 -15.48
N LEU A 18 0.40 4.85 -14.31
CA LEU A 18 -0.21 5.50 -13.17
C LEU A 18 0.89 6.06 -12.26
N TRP A 19 0.80 7.34 -11.95
CA TRP A 19 1.73 8.03 -11.07
C TRP A 19 1.01 8.30 -9.76
N ILE A 20 1.41 7.62 -8.70
CA ILE A 20 0.81 7.77 -7.37
C ILE A 20 1.72 8.64 -6.51
N ASP A 21 1.17 9.70 -5.94
CA ASP A 21 1.91 10.65 -5.14
C ASP A 21 2.13 10.12 -3.72
N LEU A 22 3.39 9.82 -3.36
CA LEU A 22 3.71 9.22 -2.07
C LEU A 22 3.43 10.17 -0.90
N ASP A 23 3.53 11.50 -1.09
CA ASP A 23 3.20 12.47 -0.04
C ASP A 23 1.70 12.43 0.27
N MET A 24 0.88 12.30 -0.77
CA MET A 24 -0.57 12.18 -0.62
C MET A 24 -0.98 10.81 -0.06
N VAL A 25 -0.28 9.73 -0.44
CA VAL A 25 -0.48 8.40 0.17
C VAL A 25 -0.16 8.44 1.66
N GLU A 26 0.99 8.98 2.06
CA GLU A 26 1.35 9.14 3.47
C GLU A 26 0.30 9.97 4.22
N LEU A 27 -0.17 11.07 3.64
CA LEU A 27 -1.20 11.91 4.26
C LEU A 27 -2.50 11.14 4.50
N VAL A 28 -2.99 10.41 3.50
CA VAL A 28 -4.23 9.61 3.61
C VAL A 28 -4.05 8.47 4.61
N VAL A 29 -2.95 7.73 4.51
CA VAL A 29 -2.68 6.59 5.40
C VAL A 29 -2.50 7.06 6.84
N ASN A 30 -1.75 8.12 7.10
CA ASN A 30 -1.55 8.65 8.46
C ASN A 30 -2.86 9.12 9.09
N ARG A 31 -3.75 9.74 8.30
CA ARG A 31 -5.08 10.13 8.78
C ARG A 31 -5.91 8.92 9.20
N GLU A 32 -5.81 7.81 8.48
CA GLU A 32 -6.51 6.57 8.83
C GLU A 32 -5.83 5.77 9.95
N LEU A 33 -4.50 5.79 10.03
CA LEU A 33 -3.75 5.13 11.11
C LEU A 33 -4.12 5.71 12.48
N LEU A 34 -4.20 7.04 12.59
CA LEU A 34 -4.61 7.72 13.82
C LEU A 34 -6.01 7.29 14.28
N ARG A 35 -6.91 6.96 13.35
CA ARG A 35 -8.27 6.51 13.66
C ARG A 35 -8.32 5.06 14.13
N ARG A 36 -7.45 4.20 13.60
CA ARG A 36 -7.55 2.74 13.76
C ARG A 36 -6.56 2.13 14.74
N ALA A 37 -5.41 2.76 14.91
CA ALA A 37 -4.30 2.24 15.70
C ALA A 37 -3.61 3.38 16.48
N PRO A 38 -4.11 3.76 17.67
CA PRO A 38 -3.58 4.90 18.42
C PRO A 38 -2.12 4.73 18.89
N LEU A 39 -1.61 3.51 18.86
CA LEU A 39 -0.19 3.21 19.12
C LEU A 39 0.70 3.56 17.93
N LEU A 40 0.16 3.73 16.73
CA LEU A 40 0.89 4.18 15.56
C LEU A 40 0.75 5.69 15.41
N ARG A 41 1.89 6.35 15.31
CA ARG A 41 1.94 7.81 15.22
C ARG A 41 2.06 8.26 13.78
N ARG A 42 2.92 7.60 13.01
CA ARG A 42 3.26 8.05 11.66
C ARG A 42 3.82 6.91 10.81
N LEU A 43 3.44 6.90 9.54
CA LEU A 43 4.03 6.16 8.45
C LEU A 43 4.71 7.16 7.50
N GLU A 44 5.96 6.89 7.18
CA GLU A 44 6.71 7.53 6.11
C GLU A 44 7.08 6.47 5.09
N ILE A 45 7.07 6.81 3.82
CA ILE A 45 7.39 5.92 2.72
C ILE A 45 8.58 6.55 2.00
N SER A 46 9.66 5.81 1.85
CA SER A 46 10.76 6.20 0.97
C SER A 46 10.97 5.11 -0.08
N GLY A 47 11.67 5.42 -1.17
CA GLY A 47 11.89 4.45 -2.22
C GLY A 47 12.84 4.94 -3.30
N ALA A 48 13.46 3.97 -3.97
CA ALA A 48 14.35 4.19 -5.10
C ALA A 48 14.28 2.98 -6.03
N GLY A 49 13.93 3.20 -7.30
CA GLY A 49 13.79 2.08 -8.25
C GLY A 49 12.66 1.14 -7.82
N ASP A 50 12.92 -0.15 -7.76
CA ASP A 50 11.96 -1.20 -7.38
C ASP A 50 11.85 -1.41 -5.85
N GLU A 51 12.58 -0.63 -5.06
CA GLU A 51 12.58 -0.74 -3.60
C GLU A 51 11.71 0.33 -2.94
N LEU A 52 10.97 -0.10 -1.92
CA LEU A 52 10.29 0.78 -0.98
C LEU A 52 10.75 0.49 0.45
N GLU A 53 10.96 1.52 1.25
CA GLU A 53 11.16 1.41 2.69
C GLU A 53 10.04 2.13 3.43
N LEU A 54 9.31 1.38 4.23
CA LEU A 54 8.23 1.85 5.07
C LEU A 54 8.78 2.13 6.46
N HIS A 55 8.78 3.38 6.90
CA HIS A 55 9.16 3.75 8.27
C HIS A 55 7.91 4.01 9.09
N LEU A 56 7.73 3.22 10.13
CA LEU A 56 6.62 3.31 11.06
C LEU A 56 7.12 3.82 12.41
N GLU A 57 6.60 4.96 12.83
CA GLU A 57 6.74 5.46 14.20
C GLU A 57 5.57 4.98 15.04
N ALA A 58 5.89 4.29 16.13
CA ALA A 58 4.94 3.73 17.07
C ALA A 58 5.31 4.07 18.52
N ALA A 59 4.34 4.07 19.41
CA ALA A 59 4.58 4.08 20.85
C ALA A 59 4.67 2.63 21.35
N TRP A 60 5.88 2.17 21.67
CA TRP A 60 6.13 0.86 22.25
C TRP A 60 6.27 1.00 23.77
N GLN A 61 5.31 0.46 24.54
CA GLN A 61 5.29 0.56 26.01
C GLN A 61 5.45 2.02 26.53
N GLY A 62 4.90 2.99 25.79
CA GLY A 62 4.98 4.42 26.12
C GLY A 62 6.21 5.16 25.55
N LEU A 63 7.21 4.44 25.02
CA LEU A 63 8.38 5.04 24.39
C LEU A 63 8.21 5.15 22.86
N PRO A 64 8.65 6.25 22.23
CA PRO A 64 8.68 6.36 20.78
C PRO A 64 9.68 5.36 20.20
N ALA A 65 9.21 4.54 19.28
CA ALA A 65 9.97 3.51 18.59
C ALA A 65 9.78 3.68 17.08
N ARG A 66 10.90 3.65 16.33
CA ARG A 66 10.88 3.64 14.86
C ARG A 66 11.19 2.24 14.38
N VAL A 67 10.31 1.70 13.54
CA VAL A 67 10.50 0.42 12.85
C VAL A 67 10.56 0.73 11.36
N SER A 68 11.48 0.12 10.62
CA SER A 68 11.47 0.19 9.16
C SER A 68 11.35 -1.18 8.52
N ALA A 69 10.59 -1.25 7.44
CA ALA A 69 10.42 -2.46 6.64
C ALA A 69 10.82 -2.15 5.20
N LYS A 70 11.80 -2.90 4.69
CA LYS A 70 12.21 -2.84 3.30
C LYS A 70 11.38 -3.85 2.50
N VAL A 71 10.75 -3.38 1.44
CA VAL A 71 9.89 -4.19 0.56
C VAL A 71 10.30 -4.05 -0.90
N ARG A 72 10.13 -5.13 -1.67
CA ARG A 72 10.43 -5.24 -3.09
C ARG A 72 9.32 -6.01 -3.81
N GLU A 73 9.47 -6.17 -5.12
CA GLU A 73 8.58 -6.99 -5.97
C GLU A 73 7.10 -6.61 -5.83
N LEU A 74 6.84 -5.32 -5.97
CA LEU A 74 5.52 -4.72 -5.87
C LEU A 74 4.66 -5.21 -7.05
N ARG A 75 3.54 -5.84 -6.74
CA ARG A 75 2.62 -6.39 -7.75
C ARG A 75 1.18 -6.01 -7.44
N LEU A 76 0.39 -5.82 -8.48
CA LEU A 76 -1.05 -5.66 -8.37
C LEU A 76 -1.71 -6.63 -9.35
N HIS A 77 -2.55 -7.52 -8.83
CA HIS A 77 -3.29 -8.48 -9.62
C HIS A 77 -4.70 -8.65 -9.06
N ARG A 78 -5.72 -8.51 -9.90
CA ARG A 78 -7.14 -8.76 -9.53
C ARG A 78 -7.56 -8.09 -8.21
N ARG A 79 -7.19 -6.82 -8.04
CA ARG A 79 -7.48 -6.02 -6.83
C ARG A 79 -6.78 -6.50 -5.55
N VAL A 80 -5.68 -7.24 -5.69
CA VAL A 80 -4.77 -7.60 -4.60
C VAL A 80 -3.41 -6.98 -4.89
N PHE A 81 -2.93 -6.17 -3.96
CA PHE A 81 -1.56 -5.65 -3.98
C PHE A 81 -0.67 -6.58 -3.17
N GLY A 82 0.50 -6.93 -3.70
CA GLY A 82 1.48 -7.79 -3.06
C GLY A 82 2.87 -7.15 -3.06
N CYS A 83 3.64 -7.40 -2.02
CA CYS A 83 5.06 -7.09 -1.98
C CYS A 83 5.82 -8.12 -1.13
N ARG A 84 7.08 -8.38 -1.46
CA ARG A 84 7.98 -9.19 -0.61
C ARG A 84 8.66 -8.28 0.41
N VAL A 85 8.71 -8.72 1.66
CA VAL A 85 9.47 -8.05 2.72
C VAL A 85 10.88 -8.65 2.76
N GLU A 86 11.88 -7.81 2.48
CA GLU A 86 13.30 -8.21 2.44
C GLU A 86 13.99 -7.99 3.80
N GLY A 87 13.48 -7.08 4.61
CA GLY A 87 14.10 -6.75 5.88
C GLY A 87 13.19 -5.98 6.81
N LEU A 88 13.33 -6.23 8.10
CA LEU A 88 12.69 -5.49 9.17
C LEU A 88 13.77 -4.97 10.12
N ARG A 89 13.73 -3.69 10.44
CA ARG A 89 14.63 -3.05 11.41
C ARG A 89 13.81 -2.39 12.49
N GLY A 90 14.20 -2.59 13.73
CA GLY A 90 13.62 -1.97 14.91
C GLY A 90 14.26 -0.63 15.25
N PRO A 91 13.98 -0.13 16.45
CA PRO A 91 14.61 1.08 16.97
C PRO A 91 16.13 0.98 16.90
N LEU A 92 16.79 2.10 16.58
CA LEU A 92 18.25 2.18 16.41
C LEU A 92 18.81 1.32 15.27
N GLY A 93 17.96 0.85 14.35
CA GLY A 93 18.38 0.09 13.16
C GLY A 93 18.67 -1.39 13.42
N ILE A 94 18.31 -1.91 14.59
CA ILE A 94 18.54 -3.31 14.98
C ILE A 94 17.73 -4.24 14.07
N PRO A 95 18.33 -5.23 13.39
CA PRO A 95 17.58 -6.20 12.59
C PRO A 95 16.57 -6.97 13.44
N LEU A 96 15.36 -7.12 12.91
CA LEU A 96 14.26 -7.83 13.54
C LEU A 96 13.87 -9.08 12.73
N PRO A 97 13.40 -10.15 13.38
CA PRO A 97 12.88 -11.31 12.68
C PRO A 97 11.69 -10.94 11.78
N LEU A 98 11.71 -11.37 10.52
CA LEU A 98 10.62 -11.13 9.55
C LEU A 98 9.28 -11.72 10.01
N MET A 99 9.29 -12.74 10.87
CA MET A 99 8.08 -13.28 11.49
C MET A 99 7.27 -12.24 12.29
N LEU A 100 7.91 -11.17 12.76
CA LEU A 100 7.21 -10.07 13.43
C LEU A 100 6.30 -9.28 12.48
N VAL A 101 6.55 -9.30 11.17
CA VAL A 101 5.66 -8.70 10.16
C VAL A 101 4.26 -9.28 10.29
N GLY A 102 4.12 -10.60 10.48
CA GLY A 102 2.82 -11.23 10.67
C GLY A 102 2.08 -10.73 11.91
N ALA A 103 2.81 -10.45 13.01
CA ALA A 103 2.20 -9.88 14.21
C ALA A 103 1.73 -8.43 13.98
N ILE A 104 2.54 -7.63 13.28
CA ILE A 104 2.20 -6.25 12.89
C ILE A 104 0.97 -6.26 11.97
N VAL A 105 0.98 -7.10 10.93
CA VAL A 105 -0.13 -7.26 9.97
C VAL A 105 -1.41 -7.70 10.67
N ARG A 106 -1.36 -8.67 11.59
CA ARG A 106 -2.55 -9.08 12.36
C ARG A 106 -3.11 -7.94 13.20
N ARG A 107 -2.24 -7.12 13.79
CA ARG A 107 -2.65 -6.01 14.66
C ARG A 107 -3.23 -4.83 13.88
N LEU A 108 -2.70 -4.55 12.69
CA LEU A 108 -3.02 -3.34 11.91
C LEU A 108 -3.96 -3.60 10.74
N GLY A 109 -3.87 -4.80 10.17
CA GLY A 109 -4.45 -5.15 8.88
C GLY A 109 -5.96 -5.38 8.90
N GLN A 110 -6.59 -5.59 10.07
CA GLN A 110 -8.03 -5.75 10.25
C GLN A 110 -8.74 -6.55 9.13
N GLY A 111 -8.14 -7.67 8.71
CA GLY A 111 -8.67 -8.55 7.64
C GLY A 111 -8.44 -8.09 6.19
N MET A 112 -7.93 -6.87 5.98
CA MET A 112 -7.55 -6.34 4.66
C MET A 112 -6.11 -6.68 4.27
N VAL A 113 -5.27 -7.05 5.23
CA VAL A 113 -3.85 -7.38 5.00
C VAL A 113 -3.57 -8.79 5.49
N ARG A 114 -2.88 -9.59 4.68
CA ARG A 114 -2.42 -10.95 4.96
C ARG A 114 -0.91 -11.01 4.84
N PHE A 115 -0.30 -11.93 5.58
CA PHE A 115 1.14 -12.17 5.54
C PHE A 115 1.38 -13.66 5.29
N ASP A 116 2.18 -13.97 4.29
CA ASP A 116 2.72 -15.29 4.01
C ASP A 116 4.11 -15.39 4.66
N PRO A 117 4.28 -16.23 5.69
CA PRO A 117 5.54 -16.36 6.39
C PRO A 117 6.60 -17.13 5.60
N GLU A 118 6.23 -18.00 4.65
CA GLU A 118 7.18 -18.82 3.90
C GLU A 118 7.95 -17.98 2.89
N ASP A 119 7.21 -17.18 2.11
CA ASP A 119 7.79 -16.31 1.06
C ASP A 119 8.02 -14.86 1.52
N HIS A 120 7.66 -14.55 2.77
CA HIS A 120 7.69 -13.21 3.36
C HIS A 120 6.88 -12.17 2.56
N ILE A 121 5.75 -12.60 1.99
CA ILE A 121 4.90 -11.77 1.14
C ILE A 121 3.79 -11.13 1.98
N VAL A 122 3.60 -9.82 1.84
CA VAL A 122 2.44 -9.11 2.34
C VAL A 122 1.44 -8.93 1.21
N LEU A 123 0.17 -9.29 1.45
CA LEU A 123 -0.93 -9.13 0.51
C LEU A 123 -1.96 -8.17 1.09
N VAL A 124 -2.38 -7.17 0.31
CA VAL A 124 -3.40 -6.19 0.68
C VAL A 124 -4.58 -6.32 -0.27
N GLU A 125 -5.76 -6.59 0.28
CA GLU A 125 -7.01 -6.63 -0.47
C GLU A 125 -7.55 -5.22 -0.74
N LEU A 126 -7.64 -4.86 -2.03
CA LEU A 126 -8.10 -3.56 -2.48
C LEU A 126 -9.56 -3.57 -2.96
N ARG A 127 -10.31 -4.63 -2.70
CA ARG A 127 -11.71 -4.79 -3.14
C ARG A 127 -12.63 -3.64 -2.69
N ARG A 128 -12.31 -3.01 -1.56
CA ARG A 128 -13.06 -1.87 -1.02
C ARG A 128 -12.74 -0.54 -1.71
N PHE A 129 -11.66 -0.50 -2.49
CA PHE A 129 -11.17 0.72 -3.15
C PHE A 129 -11.26 0.66 -4.66
N LEU A 130 -11.26 -0.55 -5.23
CA LEU A 130 -11.28 -0.78 -6.67
C LEU A 130 -12.65 -1.35 -7.11
N PRO A 131 -13.22 -0.85 -8.22
CA PRO A 131 -14.51 -1.30 -8.70
C PRO A 131 -14.52 -2.79 -9.01
N GLU A 132 -15.69 -3.41 -8.89
CA GLU A 132 -15.90 -4.79 -9.32
C GLU A 132 -15.73 -4.94 -10.83
N GLY A 133 -15.24 -6.10 -11.26
CA GLY A 133 -14.98 -6.35 -12.68
C GLY A 133 -13.71 -5.69 -13.25
N LEU A 134 -12.98 -4.88 -12.46
CA LEU A 134 -11.69 -4.32 -12.88
C LEU A 134 -10.59 -5.38 -12.83
N GLU A 135 -10.08 -5.75 -14.01
CA GLU A 135 -8.87 -6.54 -14.17
C GLU A 135 -7.79 -5.67 -14.83
N VAL A 136 -6.79 -5.28 -14.06
CA VAL A 136 -5.61 -4.58 -14.56
C VAL A 136 -4.40 -5.41 -14.19
N ARG A 137 -3.56 -5.67 -15.19
CA ARG A 137 -2.24 -6.27 -14.97
C ARG A 137 -1.23 -5.15 -14.79
N VAL A 138 -0.32 -5.32 -13.85
CA VAL A 138 0.82 -4.41 -13.67
C VAL A 138 2.06 -5.08 -14.21
N LYS A 139 2.76 -4.38 -15.11
CA LYS A 139 4.03 -4.80 -15.68
C LYS A 139 5.19 -4.49 -14.74
N ASP A 140 5.20 -3.27 -14.21
CA ASP A 140 6.29 -2.77 -13.40
C ASP A 140 5.79 -1.77 -12.35
N VAL A 141 6.52 -1.67 -11.23
CA VAL A 141 6.28 -0.68 -10.19
C VAL A 141 7.62 -0.13 -9.73
N ARG A 142 7.79 1.17 -9.85
CA ARG A 142 9.06 1.84 -9.54
C ARG A 142 8.85 3.21 -8.88
N CYS A 143 9.73 3.54 -7.95
CA CYS A 143 9.81 4.85 -7.34
C CYS A 143 10.68 5.78 -8.17
N GLN A 144 10.13 6.96 -8.50
CA GLN A 144 10.83 8.06 -9.13
C GLN A 144 10.60 9.34 -8.34
N GLY A 145 11.55 9.68 -7.48
CA GLY A 145 11.39 10.80 -6.53
C GLY A 145 10.28 10.50 -5.52
N ARG A 146 9.26 11.38 -5.47
CA ARG A 146 8.07 11.23 -4.61
C ARG A 146 6.86 10.61 -5.31
N TRP A 147 7.10 9.94 -6.43
CA TRP A 147 6.07 9.25 -7.19
C TRP A 147 6.35 7.75 -7.24
N LEU A 148 5.30 6.97 -7.00
CA LEU A 148 5.26 5.55 -7.29
C LEU A 148 4.63 5.38 -8.69
N CYS A 149 5.45 5.04 -9.66
CA CYS A 149 5.04 4.79 -11.03
C CYS A 149 4.62 3.33 -11.16
N VAL A 150 3.39 3.09 -11.58
CA VAL A 150 2.82 1.77 -11.81
C VAL A 150 2.55 1.65 -13.30
N GLU A 151 3.35 0.85 -14.00
CA GLU A 151 3.14 0.58 -15.42
C GLU A 151 2.08 -0.51 -15.57
N LEU A 152 0.98 -0.14 -16.21
CA LEU A 152 -0.13 -1.02 -16.48
C LEU A 152 0.11 -1.77 -17.79
N ALA A 153 -0.31 -3.03 -17.82
CA ALA A 153 -0.49 -3.80 -19.05
C ALA A 153 -1.94 -3.66 -19.53
N GLY A 154 -2.28 -4.43 -20.58
CA GLY A 154 -3.67 -4.61 -20.97
C GLY A 154 -4.52 -5.08 -19.79
N GLY A 155 -5.74 -4.53 -19.73
CA GLY A 155 -6.74 -4.84 -18.72
C GLY A 155 -8.14 -4.78 -19.31
N SER A 156 -9.13 -5.16 -18.52
CA SER A 156 -10.53 -5.11 -18.88
C SER A 156 -11.34 -4.62 -17.68
N VAL A 157 -12.48 -4.02 -17.97
CA VAL A 157 -13.52 -3.74 -16.98
C VAL A 157 -14.76 -4.46 -17.46
N ALA A 158 -15.20 -5.46 -16.73
CA ALA A 158 -16.50 -6.06 -16.99
C ALA A 158 -17.59 -5.03 -16.66
N ALA A 159 -18.54 -4.83 -17.58
CA ALA A 159 -19.75 -4.09 -17.25
C ALA A 159 -20.50 -4.87 -16.16
N VAL A 160 -20.58 -4.32 -14.96
CA VAL A 160 -21.49 -4.82 -13.95
C VAL A 160 -22.89 -4.42 -14.42
N LEU A 161 -23.51 -5.26 -15.24
CA LEU A 161 -24.91 -5.11 -15.63
C LEU A 161 -25.79 -5.43 -14.42
N ALA A 162 -25.86 -4.49 -13.48
CA ALA A 162 -26.84 -4.53 -12.42
C ALA A 162 -28.23 -4.31 -13.04
N GLY A 163 -28.96 -5.40 -13.29
CA GLY A 163 -30.42 -5.40 -13.42
C GLY A 163 -31.02 -5.01 -14.79
N VAL A 164 -30.73 -5.75 -15.86
CA VAL A 164 -31.58 -5.76 -17.08
C VAL A 164 -32.34 -7.10 -17.25
N ALA A 165 -32.30 -7.98 -16.26
CA ALA A 165 -33.09 -9.21 -16.23
C ALA A 165 -34.15 -9.11 -15.12
N GLY A 166 -35.24 -8.41 -15.40
CA GLY A 166 -36.37 -8.31 -14.47
C GLY A 166 -37.35 -7.21 -14.83
N GLY A 167 -37.86 -7.20 -16.06
CA GLY A 167 -38.81 -6.18 -16.50
C GLY A 167 -39.27 -6.37 -17.94
N ALA A 168 -39.77 -7.57 -18.27
CA ALA A 168 -40.68 -7.74 -19.38
C ALA A 168 -42.02 -8.16 -18.78
N ASN A 169 -42.99 -7.24 -18.87
CA ASN A 169 -44.42 -7.49 -18.65
C ASN A 169 -44.92 -8.64 -19.53
#